data_AF-A0A965GH30-F1
#
_entry.id   AF-A0A965GH30-F1
#
_cell.length_a   1.000
_cell.length_b   1.000
_cell.length_c   1.000
_cell.angle_alpha   90.00
_cell.angle_beta   90.00
_cell.angle_gamma   90.00
#
_symmetry.space_group_name_H-M   'P 1'
#
loop_
_entity.id
_entity.type
_entity.pdbx_description
1 polymer ?
#
loop_
_entity_poly.entity_id
_entity_poly.type
_entity_poly.pdbx_seq_one_letter_code
_entity_poly.pdbx_strand_id
1 'polypeptide(L)'
;MIKLTIHESVEAALQKAFPKPAAAAKRALAKYISVVESMLFDALQRGLTPEQRKLGLYAISLEQLANKGGQIGPKKIRVHKWLTDNDWDIVQTVVLGTKFSGKNSLVKLTALATIQNSLQVPVQSLSAATTDEEIDAYLSGDDVSNIALFDHLYPEYNLEWREDKLNKLFDWVPVDVESVKAYVYWLETESNLIQGPKKDLALRQALSILGIASVTKGYYLQRKKPSPFGRTYYEGTSVQNVNKEL
;
A
#
# COMPACT_ATOMS: atom_id res chain seq x y z
N MET A 1 -1.31 6.15 1.95
CA MET A 1 -2.23 5.38 1.08
C MET A 1 -1.95 5.64 -0.39
N ILE A 2 -2.25 4.66 -1.26
CA ILE A 2 -2.18 4.84 -2.71
C ILE A 2 -3.56 5.22 -3.22
N LYS A 3 -3.61 6.20 -4.13
CA LYS A 3 -4.80 6.58 -4.88
C LYS A 3 -4.55 6.48 -6.36
N LEU A 4 -5.51 5.92 -7.09
CA LEU A 4 -5.47 5.84 -8.54
C LEU A 4 -6.47 6.82 -9.15
N THR A 5 -5.97 7.73 -9.98
CA THR A 5 -6.79 8.57 -10.84
C THR A 5 -6.95 7.87 -12.18
N ILE A 6 -8.18 7.55 -12.56
CA ILE A 6 -8.50 6.82 -13.79
C ILE A 6 -9.11 7.78 -14.81
N HIS A 7 -8.77 7.57 -16.08
CA HIS A 7 -9.34 8.30 -17.19
C HIS A 7 -10.86 8.04 -17.32
N GLU A 8 -11.65 9.10 -17.50
CA GLU A 8 -13.13 9.06 -17.52
C GLU A 8 -13.70 8.07 -18.57
N SER A 9 -12.96 7.87 -19.66
CA SER A 9 -13.37 6.95 -20.74
C SER A 9 -13.56 5.50 -20.26
N VAL A 10 -12.85 5.06 -19.23
CA VAL A 10 -12.96 3.70 -18.70
C VAL A 10 -14.32 3.50 -18.02
N GLU A 11 -14.75 4.48 -17.21
CA GLU A 11 -16.07 4.45 -16.58
C GLU A 11 -17.18 4.54 -17.64
N ALA A 12 -17.02 5.44 -18.61
CA ALA A 12 -17.98 5.61 -19.71
C ALA A 12 -18.14 4.33 -20.55
N ALA A 13 -17.04 3.64 -20.88
CA ALA A 13 -17.07 2.38 -21.63
C ALA A 13 -17.79 1.28 -20.84
N LEU A 14 -17.52 1.18 -19.55
CA LEU A 14 -18.11 0.18 -18.67
C LEU A 14 -19.61 0.45 -18.44
N GLN A 15 -20.01 1.72 -18.33
CA GLN A 15 -21.40 2.15 -18.25
C GLN A 15 -22.16 1.90 -19.56
N LYS A 16 -21.52 2.10 -20.72
CA LYS A 16 -22.10 1.81 -22.04
C LYS A 16 -22.37 0.31 -22.22
N ALA A 17 -21.46 -0.55 -21.75
CA ALA A 17 -21.62 -2.00 -21.82
C ALA A 17 -22.63 -2.55 -20.79
N PHE A 18 -22.74 -1.91 -19.62
CA PHE A 18 -23.63 -2.31 -18.53
C PHE A 18 -24.51 -1.13 -18.06
N PRO A 19 -25.49 -0.70 -18.87
CA PRO A 19 -26.27 0.51 -18.59
C PRO A 19 -27.23 0.37 -17.40
N LYS A 20 -27.58 -0.86 -17.01
CA LYS A 20 -28.47 -1.14 -15.88
C LYS A 20 -27.83 -2.14 -14.92
N PRO A 21 -27.90 -1.92 -13.60
CA PRO A 21 -28.36 -0.70 -12.91
C PRO A 21 -27.45 0.52 -13.19
N ALA A 22 -28.02 1.74 -13.17
CA ALA A 22 -27.28 2.97 -13.52
C ALA A 22 -26.01 3.22 -12.69
N ALA A 23 -25.96 2.75 -11.44
CA ALA A 23 -24.79 2.89 -10.56
C ALA A 23 -23.86 1.65 -10.55
N ALA A 24 -24.21 0.58 -11.26
CA ALA A 24 -23.48 -0.69 -11.15
C ALA A 24 -22.09 -0.62 -11.76
N ALA A 25 -21.92 0.07 -12.89
CA ALA A 25 -20.61 0.25 -13.52
C ALA A 25 -19.65 1.01 -12.60
N LYS A 26 -20.09 2.18 -12.11
CA LYS A 26 -19.34 3.00 -11.17
C LYS A 26 -18.95 2.24 -9.91
N ARG A 27 -19.88 1.50 -9.30
CA ARG A 27 -19.62 0.70 -8.09
C ARG A 27 -18.63 -0.45 -8.36
N ALA A 28 -18.78 -1.14 -9.47
CA ALA A 28 -17.91 -2.25 -9.85
C ALA A 28 -16.49 -1.76 -10.14
N LEU A 29 -16.37 -0.65 -10.87
CA LEU A 29 -15.10 0.00 -11.15
C LEU A 29 -14.45 0.50 -9.86
N ALA A 30 -15.17 1.21 -9.00
CA ALA A 30 -14.65 1.68 -7.71
C ALA A 30 -14.13 0.52 -6.84
N LYS A 31 -14.85 -0.62 -6.81
CA LYS A 31 -14.39 -1.82 -6.12
C LYS A 31 -13.11 -2.39 -6.74
N TYR A 32 -13.04 -2.47 -8.06
CA TYR A 32 -11.84 -2.91 -8.78
C TYR A 32 -10.64 -2.00 -8.45
N ILE A 33 -10.83 -0.67 -8.52
CA ILE A 33 -9.80 0.33 -8.21
C ILE A 33 -9.29 0.16 -6.78
N SER A 34 -10.19 0.07 -5.81
CA SER A 34 -9.83 -0.13 -4.40
C SER A 34 -8.96 -1.37 -4.19
N VAL A 35 -9.23 -2.46 -4.90
CA VAL A 35 -8.41 -3.68 -4.85
C VAL A 35 -7.05 -3.44 -5.49
N VAL A 36 -6.97 -2.76 -6.64
CA VAL A 36 -5.68 -2.44 -7.26
C VAL A 36 -4.86 -1.51 -6.36
N GLU A 37 -5.44 -0.45 -5.80
CA GLU A 37 -4.80 0.46 -4.84
C GLU A 37 -4.20 -0.30 -3.66
N SER A 38 -5.00 -1.20 -3.07
CA SER A 38 -4.60 -2.08 -1.95
C SER A 38 -3.42 -2.98 -2.33
N MET A 39 -3.45 -3.61 -3.51
CA MET A 39 -2.38 -4.51 -3.97
C MET A 39 -1.09 -3.78 -4.35
N LEU A 40 -1.22 -2.58 -4.93
CA LEU A 40 -0.07 -1.72 -5.22
C LEU A 40 0.58 -1.24 -3.92
N PHE A 41 -0.23 -0.89 -2.92
CA PHE A 41 0.25 -0.50 -1.61
C PHE A 41 1.07 -1.63 -0.98
N ASP A 42 0.52 -2.85 -0.97
CA ASP A 42 1.21 -4.01 -0.45
C ASP A 42 2.49 -4.34 -1.22
N ALA A 43 2.48 -4.17 -2.54
CA ALA A 43 3.67 -4.37 -3.37
C ALA A 43 4.78 -3.38 -3.01
N LEU A 44 4.43 -2.10 -2.82
CA LEU A 44 5.38 -1.08 -2.38
C LEU A 44 5.89 -1.33 -0.95
N GLN A 45 5.04 -1.83 -0.04
CA GLN A 45 5.44 -2.15 1.34
C GLN A 45 6.48 -3.27 1.39
N ARG A 46 6.45 -4.21 0.43
CA ARG A 46 7.48 -5.26 0.29
C ARG A 46 8.77 -4.76 -0.36
N GLY A 47 8.73 -3.58 -0.99
CA GLY A 47 9.82 -3.01 -1.77
C GLY A 47 9.83 -3.50 -3.22
N LEU A 48 10.43 -2.69 -4.09
CA LEU A 48 10.61 -3.00 -5.51
C LEU A 48 12.07 -3.36 -5.79
N THR A 49 12.30 -4.26 -6.74
CA THR A 49 13.66 -4.50 -7.25
C THR A 49 14.12 -3.32 -8.13
N PRO A 50 15.45 -3.16 -8.36
CA PRO A 50 15.96 -2.12 -9.25
C PRO A 50 15.33 -2.16 -10.65
N GLU A 51 15.13 -3.37 -11.20
CA GLU A 51 14.47 -3.58 -12.48
C GLU A 51 13.00 -3.15 -12.46
N GLN A 52 12.26 -3.58 -11.44
CA GLN A 52 10.85 -3.21 -11.26
C GLN A 52 10.68 -1.69 -11.18
N ARG A 53 11.54 -1.01 -10.41
CA ARG A 53 11.53 0.45 -10.31
C ARG A 53 11.79 1.11 -11.67
N LYS A 54 12.83 0.66 -12.39
CA LYS A 54 13.21 1.24 -13.69
C LYS A 54 12.11 1.10 -14.73
N LEU A 55 11.38 -0.01 -14.70
CA LEU A 55 10.33 -0.32 -15.69
C LEU A 55 8.91 0.05 -15.21
N GLY A 56 8.75 0.54 -13.97
CA GLY A 56 7.46 0.85 -13.37
C GLY A 56 6.57 -0.38 -13.16
N LEU A 57 7.18 -1.50 -12.77
CA LEU A 57 6.51 -2.78 -12.57
C LEU A 57 6.18 -3.02 -11.09
N TYR A 58 5.02 -3.63 -10.84
CA TYR A 58 4.55 -3.99 -9.51
C TYR A 58 4.26 -5.48 -9.44
N ALA A 59 4.60 -6.10 -8.30
CA ALA A 59 4.39 -7.53 -8.08
C ALA A 59 3.03 -7.79 -7.42
N ILE A 60 2.00 -8.10 -8.22
CA ILE A 60 0.63 -8.36 -7.72
C ILE A 60 0.13 -9.77 -8.07
N SER A 61 -0.86 -10.26 -7.32
CA SER A 61 -1.52 -11.54 -7.60
C SER A 61 -2.71 -11.35 -8.56
N LEU A 62 -2.60 -11.82 -9.80
CA LEU A 62 -3.71 -11.74 -10.76
C LEU A 62 -4.93 -12.56 -10.34
N GLU A 63 -4.72 -13.67 -9.62
CA GLU A 63 -5.82 -14.48 -9.07
C GLU A 63 -6.62 -13.70 -8.03
N GLN A 64 -5.92 -13.03 -7.10
CA GLN A 64 -6.59 -12.19 -6.11
C GLN A 64 -7.25 -10.97 -6.76
N LEU A 65 -6.61 -10.35 -7.75
CA LEU A 65 -7.19 -9.23 -8.50
C LEU A 65 -8.49 -9.65 -9.20
N ALA A 66 -8.49 -10.79 -9.90
CA ALA A 66 -9.64 -11.32 -10.60
C ALA A 66 -10.79 -11.73 -9.65
N ASN A 67 -10.47 -12.22 -8.46
CA ASN A 67 -11.48 -12.68 -7.50
C ASN A 67 -12.02 -11.55 -6.61
N LYS A 68 -11.16 -10.65 -6.12
CA LYS A 68 -11.54 -9.54 -5.24
C LYS A 68 -12.03 -8.31 -6.02
N GLY A 69 -11.56 -8.12 -7.26
CA GLY A 69 -11.87 -6.97 -8.12
C GLY A 69 -13.33 -6.87 -8.58
N GLY A 70 -14.19 -7.80 -8.17
CA GLY A 70 -15.63 -7.72 -8.38
C GLY A 70 -16.12 -8.28 -9.70
N GLN A 71 -17.44 -8.29 -9.85
CA GLN A 71 -18.17 -8.82 -10.99
C GLN A 71 -19.23 -7.81 -11.43
N ILE A 72 -19.56 -7.82 -12.73
CA ILE A 72 -20.54 -6.92 -13.32
C ILE A 72 -21.49 -7.65 -14.27
N GLY A 73 -22.71 -7.11 -14.36
CA GLY A 73 -23.75 -7.56 -15.26
C GLY A 73 -24.46 -8.85 -14.82
N PRO A 74 -25.51 -9.25 -15.55
CA PRO A 74 -26.33 -10.42 -15.21
C PRO A 74 -25.52 -11.73 -15.28
N LYS A 75 -24.52 -11.79 -16.17
CA LYS A 75 -23.61 -12.94 -16.32
C LYS A 75 -22.47 -12.97 -15.29
N LYS A 76 -22.44 -12.02 -14.34
CA LYS A 76 -21.40 -11.91 -13.29
C LYS A 76 -19.98 -11.99 -13.86
N ILE A 77 -19.73 -11.24 -14.93
CA ILE A 77 -18.42 -11.21 -15.59
C ILE A 77 -17.45 -10.49 -14.66
N ARG A 78 -16.26 -11.05 -14.44
CA ARG A 78 -15.21 -10.39 -13.64
C ARG A 78 -14.81 -9.07 -14.30
N VAL A 79 -14.76 -7.99 -13.54
CA VAL A 79 -14.44 -6.65 -14.05
C VAL A 79 -13.08 -6.64 -14.74
N HIS A 80 -12.07 -7.23 -14.11
CA HIS A 80 -10.73 -7.37 -14.70
C HIS A 80 -10.76 -8.01 -16.09
N LYS A 81 -11.45 -9.15 -16.22
CA LYS A 81 -11.59 -9.86 -17.49
C LYS A 81 -12.27 -8.98 -18.55
N TRP A 82 -13.34 -8.29 -18.18
CA TRP A 82 -14.03 -7.42 -19.13
C TRP A 82 -13.15 -6.28 -19.60
N LEU A 83 -12.37 -5.65 -18.72
CA LEU A 83 -11.43 -4.58 -19.09
C LEU A 83 -10.37 -5.09 -20.07
N THR A 84 -9.81 -6.28 -19.84
CA THR A 84 -8.81 -6.90 -20.73
C THR A 84 -9.41 -7.30 -22.07
N ASP A 85 -10.59 -7.91 -22.08
CA ASP A 85 -11.27 -8.33 -23.32
C ASP A 85 -11.72 -7.13 -24.19
N ASN A 86 -11.71 -5.90 -23.66
CA ASN A 86 -12.17 -4.68 -24.35
C ASN A 86 -11.08 -3.59 -24.44
N ASP A 87 -9.81 -3.92 -24.24
CA ASP A 87 -8.66 -2.99 -24.33
C ASP A 87 -8.73 -1.78 -23.38
N TRP A 88 -9.46 -1.90 -22.26
CA TRP A 88 -9.55 -0.89 -21.19
C TRP A 88 -8.73 -1.29 -19.95
N ASP A 89 -7.67 -2.05 -20.16
CA ASP A 89 -6.81 -2.50 -19.07
C ASP A 89 -6.23 -1.31 -18.30
N ILE A 90 -6.48 -1.30 -16.99
CA ILE A 90 -5.83 -0.38 -16.04
C ILE A 90 -4.46 -0.94 -15.64
N VAL A 91 -4.37 -2.27 -15.59
CA VAL A 91 -3.21 -3.02 -15.12
C VAL A 91 -2.86 -4.04 -16.18
N GLN A 92 -1.72 -3.86 -16.84
CA GLN A 92 -1.25 -4.75 -17.90
C GLN A 92 -0.23 -5.75 -17.33
N THR A 93 -0.39 -7.03 -17.67
CA THR A 93 0.57 -8.07 -17.26
C THR A 93 1.78 -8.05 -18.18
N VAL A 94 2.98 -7.91 -17.61
CA VAL A 94 4.26 -7.96 -18.34
C VAL A 94 4.90 -9.35 -18.18
N VAL A 95 4.90 -9.89 -16.97
CA VAL A 95 5.38 -11.25 -16.70
C VAL A 95 4.34 -12.00 -15.89
N LEU A 96 3.88 -13.14 -16.41
CA LEU A 96 2.93 -13.99 -15.72
C LEU A 96 3.62 -14.73 -14.58
N GLY A 97 3.17 -14.48 -13.35
CA GLY A 97 3.52 -15.29 -12.19
C GLY A 97 2.69 -16.56 -12.18
N THR A 98 3.31 -17.70 -11.86
CA THR A 98 2.59 -18.98 -11.75
C THR A 98 2.59 -19.48 -10.31
N LYS A 99 1.59 -20.28 -9.95
CA LYS A 99 1.54 -20.95 -8.64
C LYS A 99 2.78 -21.81 -8.40
N PHE A 100 3.36 -22.37 -9.47
CA PHE A 100 4.55 -23.20 -9.42
C PHE A 100 5.84 -22.42 -9.15
N SER A 101 5.93 -21.16 -9.60
CA SER A 101 7.09 -20.31 -9.31
C SER A 101 7.03 -19.64 -7.94
N GLY A 102 5.87 -19.69 -7.24
CA GLY A 102 5.66 -19.01 -5.97
C GLY A 102 5.79 -17.48 -6.04
N LYS A 103 5.80 -16.92 -7.26
CA LYS A 103 6.04 -15.49 -7.54
C LYS A 103 4.77 -14.83 -8.04
N ASN A 104 4.51 -13.62 -7.56
CA ASN A 104 3.48 -12.74 -8.08
C ASN A 104 3.75 -12.37 -9.55
N SER A 105 2.70 -11.98 -10.26
CA SER A 105 2.84 -11.47 -11.63
C SER A 105 3.39 -10.05 -11.60
N LEU A 106 4.23 -9.71 -12.57
CA LEU A 106 4.69 -8.34 -12.76
C LEU A 106 3.73 -7.62 -13.67
N VAL A 107 3.18 -6.52 -13.16
CA VAL A 107 2.21 -5.70 -13.87
C VAL A 107 2.67 -4.27 -13.99
N LYS A 108 2.20 -3.59 -15.03
CA LYS A 108 2.42 -2.17 -15.27
C LYS A 108 1.08 -1.44 -15.30
N LEU A 109 1.04 -0.22 -14.78
CA LEU A 109 -0.10 0.67 -14.99
C LEU A 109 -0.11 1.17 -16.43
N THR A 110 -1.28 1.12 -17.07
CA THR A 110 -1.44 1.67 -18.42
C THR A 110 -1.59 3.19 -18.38
N ALA A 111 -1.58 3.84 -19.53
CA ALA A 111 -1.79 5.28 -19.64
C ALA A 111 -3.17 5.75 -19.13
N LEU A 112 -4.09 4.82 -18.86
CA LEU A 112 -5.43 5.09 -18.36
C LEU A 112 -5.47 5.33 -16.85
N ALA A 113 -4.37 5.12 -16.13
CA ALA A 113 -4.31 5.29 -14.68
C ALA A 113 -3.03 5.98 -14.22
N THR A 114 -3.19 6.97 -13.34
CA THR A 114 -2.09 7.66 -12.67
C THR A 114 -2.10 7.33 -11.19
N ILE A 115 -0.92 7.07 -10.63
CA ILE A 115 -0.73 6.74 -9.22
C ILE A 115 -0.36 7.98 -8.41
N GLN A 116 -1.05 8.19 -7.31
CA GLN A 116 -0.71 9.15 -6.26
C GLN A 116 -0.38 8.38 -4.99
N ASN A 117 0.74 8.71 -4.36
CA ASN A 117 1.27 7.96 -3.22
C ASN A 117 1.53 8.89 -2.05
N SER A 118 0.67 8.84 -1.02
CA SER A 118 0.83 9.71 0.15
C SER A 118 1.91 9.23 1.14
N LEU A 119 2.46 8.03 0.95
CA LEU A 119 3.64 7.56 1.70
C LEU A 119 4.91 7.72 0.87
N GLN A 120 5.12 8.93 0.36
CA GLN A 120 6.37 9.36 -0.24
C GLN A 120 6.70 10.71 0.35
N VAL A 121 7.93 10.86 0.82
CA VAL A 121 8.49 12.18 1.10
C VAL A 121 9.07 12.71 -0.20
N PRO A 122 8.47 13.70 -0.87
CA PRO A 122 9.21 14.50 -1.82
C PRO A 122 10.41 15.15 -1.13
N VAL A 123 11.62 14.75 -1.55
CA VAL A 123 12.93 15.29 -1.13
C VAL A 123 12.91 16.83 -1.05
N GLN A 124 12.22 17.46 -1.99
CA GLN A 124 12.11 18.92 -2.10
C GLN A 124 11.35 19.58 -0.94
N SER A 125 10.43 18.86 -0.29
CA SER A 125 9.60 19.39 0.79
C SER A 125 10.33 19.43 2.12
N LEU A 126 11.16 18.43 2.44
CA LEU A 126 11.98 18.45 3.66
C LEU A 126 13.14 19.44 3.58
N SER A 127 13.76 19.59 2.40
CA SER A 127 14.82 20.59 2.22
C SER A 127 14.33 22.04 2.21
N ALA A 128 13.04 22.25 1.99
CA ALA A 128 12.41 23.57 1.95
C ALA A 128 11.75 23.98 3.26
N ALA A 129 11.51 23.02 4.17
CA ALA A 129 11.04 23.31 5.52
C ALA A 129 12.15 24.05 6.27
N THR A 130 11.78 25.16 6.92
CA THR A 130 12.74 26.06 7.57
C THR A 130 12.72 25.94 9.09
N THR A 131 11.69 25.31 9.66
CA THR A 131 11.59 25.08 11.11
C THR A 131 11.36 23.60 11.44
N ASP A 132 11.75 23.22 12.66
CA ASP A 132 11.53 21.87 13.18
C ASP A 132 10.04 21.54 13.27
N GLU A 133 9.16 22.51 13.54
CA GLU A 133 7.71 22.29 13.57
C GLU A 133 7.14 21.98 12.18
N GLU A 134 7.66 22.59 11.12
CA GLU A 134 7.24 22.30 9.74
C GLU A 134 7.65 20.89 9.33
N ILE A 135 8.87 20.48 9.68
CA ILE A 135 9.37 19.12 9.46
C ILE A 135 8.53 18.11 10.25
N ASP A 136 8.23 18.43 11.51
CA ASP A 136 7.46 17.55 12.40
C ASP A 136 6.02 17.35 11.90
N ALA A 137 5.35 18.44 11.51
CA ALA A 137 4.00 18.39 10.94
C ALA A 137 3.99 17.59 9.63
N TYR A 138 5.01 17.77 8.79
CA TYR A 138 5.15 17.07 7.54
C TYR A 138 5.35 15.56 7.74
N LEU A 139 6.24 15.17 8.65
CA LEU A 139 6.55 13.76 8.94
C LEU A 139 5.42 13.04 9.69
N SER A 140 4.63 13.78 10.47
CA SER A 140 3.44 13.25 11.14
C SER A 140 2.32 12.92 10.17
N GLY A 141 2.29 13.58 9.00
CA GLY A 141 1.25 13.41 7.99
C GLY A 141 -0.11 13.92 8.46
N ASP A 142 -1.16 13.66 7.68
CA ASP A 142 -2.53 14.01 8.04
C ASP A 142 -3.28 12.84 8.69
N ASP A 143 -4.14 13.15 9.66
CA ASP A 143 -4.92 12.16 10.43
C ASP A 143 -5.74 11.23 9.52
N VAL A 144 -6.30 11.76 8.43
CA VAL A 144 -7.15 10.98 7.51
C VAL A 144 -6.32 9.90 6.79
N SER A 145 -5.13 10.26 6.29
CA SER A 145 -4.19 9.31 5.68
C SER A 145 -3.70 8.27 6.68
N ASN A 146 -3.42 8.68 7.92
CA ASN A 146 -2.94 7.79 8.98
C ASN A 146 -4.00 6.77 9.41
N ILE A 147 -5.26 7.20 9.55
CA ILE A 147 -6.40 6.30 9.82
C ILE A 147 -6.59 5.33 8.64
N ALA A 148 -6.58 5.84 7.41
CA ALA A 148 -6.73 4.98 6.23
C ALA A 148 -5.59 3.96 6.08
N LEU A 149 -4.37 4.32 6.49
CA LEU A 149 -3.23 3.40 6.60
C LEU A 149 -3.48 2.33 7.66
N PHE A 150 -3.94 2.73 8.84
CA PHE A 150 -4.27 1.82 9.94
C PHE A 150 -5.33 0.79 9.53
N ASP A 151 -6.43 1.26 8.93
CA ASP A 151 -7.53 0.40 8.47
C ASP A 151 -7.08 -0.62 7.42
N HIS A 152 -6.16 -0.23 6.55
CA HIS A 152 -5.61 -1.13 5.52
C HIS A 152 -4.67 -2.18 6.11
N LEU A 153 -3.80 -1.81 7.07
CA LEU A 153 -2.81 -2.72 7.66
C LEU A 153 -3.40 -3.64 8.74
N TYR A 154 -4.45 -3.17 9.43
CA TYR A 154 -5.07 -3.87 10.56
C TYR A 154 -6.59 -4.00 10.39
N PRO A 155 -7.07 -4.58 9.27
CA PRO A 155 -8.50 -4.71 9.00
C PRO A 155 -9.26 -5.51 10.07
N GLU A 156 -8.57 -6.31 10.87
CA GLU A 156 -9.13 -7.07 12.00
C GLU A 156 -9.79 -6.17 13.05
N TYR A 157 -9.27 -4.96 13.26
CA TYR A 157 -9.84 -3.99 14.19
C TYR A 157 -11.22 -3.49 13.74
N ASN A 158 -11.51 -3.56 12.43
CA ASN A 158 -12.80 -3.18 11.86
C ASN A 158 -13.81 -4.32 11.77
N LEU A 159 -13.34 -5.59 11.80
CA LEU A 159 -14.18 -6.77 11.59
C LEU A 159 -14.60 -7.46 12.90
N GLU A 160 -13.70 -7.54 13.87
CA GLU A 160 -13.96 -8.22 15.15
C GLU A 160 -13.26 -7.46 16.28
N TRP A 161 -13.95 -6.48 16.88
CA TRP A 161 -13.46 -5.82 18.10
C TRP A 161 -13.61 -6.76 19.30
N ARG A 162 -12.73 -7.75 19.38
CA ARG A 162 -12.63 -8.73 20.46
C ARG A 162 -11.22 -8.65 21.01
N GLU A 163 -11.07 -7.93 22.12
CA GLU A 163 -9.77 -7.60 22.72
C GLU A 163 -8.91 -8.85 23.00
N ASP A 164 -9.54 -9.95 23.42
CA ASP A 164 -8.92 -11.25 23.65
C ASP A 164 -8.32 -11.86 22.38
N LYS A 165 -8.97 -11.67 21.22
CA LYS A 165 -8.45 -12.10 19.92
C LYS A 165 -7.35 -11.17 19.43
N LEU A 166 -7.54 -9.86 19.56
CA LEU A 166 -6.57 -8.87 19.10
C LEU A 166 -5.24 -9.01 19.87
N ASN A 167 -5.27 -9.24 21.18
CA ASN A 167 -4.07 -9.49 21.99
C ASN A 167 -3.32 -10.78 21.60
N LYS A 168 -4.02 -11.77 21.04
CA LYS A 168 -3.39 -12.99 20.48
C LYS A 168 -2.78 -12.74 19.10
N LEU A 169 -3.28 -11.77 18.36
CA LEU A 169 -2.82 -11.46 17.00
C LEU A 169 -1.70 -10.42 16.97
N PHE A 170 -1.70 -9.48 17.91
CA PHE A 170 -0.81 -8.32 17.90
C PHE A 170 -0.05 -8.15 19.22
N ASP A 171 1.18 -7.67 19.13
CA ASP A 171 1.91 -7.06 20.24
C ASP A 171 1.96 -5.55 20.04
N TRP A 172 1.62 -4.81 21.09
CA TRP A 172 1.76 -3.36 21.12
C TRP A 172 3.19 -3.03 21.54
N VAL A 173 3.94 -2.39 20.65
CA VAL A 173 5.35 -2.04 20.89
C VAL A 173 5.47 -0.52 20.92
N PRO A 174 6.06 0.07 21.98
CA PRO A 174 6.25 1.51 22.04
C PRO A 174 7.18 1.96 20.92
N VAL A 175 6.84 3.08 20.30
CA VAL A 175 7.61 3.73 19.24
C VAL A 175 8.25 4.97 19.83
N ASP A 176 9.57 5.07 19.68
CA ASP A 176 10.27 6.32 19.87
C ASP A 176 10.05 7.19 18.62
N VAL A 177 8.99 8.01 18.67
CA VAL A 177 8.53 8.80 17.53
C VAL A 177 9.59 9.82 17.11
N GLU A 178 10.26 10.45 18.06
CA GLU A 178 11.30 11.45 17.80
C GLU A 178 12.49 10.83 17.07
N SER A 179 13.00 9.69 17.56
CA SER A 179 14.09 8.97 16.90
C SER A 179 13.72 8.50 15.48
N VAL A 180 12.48 8.04 15.26
CA VAL A 180 12.04 7.64 13.92
C VAL A 180 11.91 8.83 12.97
N LYS A 181 11.46 10.00 13.45
CA LYS A 181 11.44 11.24 12.65
C LYS A 181 12.84 11.69 12.27
N ALA A 182 13.77 11.68 13.21
CA ALA A 182 15.18 11.99 12.97
C ALA A 182 15.78 11.03 11.92
N TYR A 183 15.49 9.74 12.01
CA TYR A 183 15.91 8.75 11.02
C TYR A 183 15.37 9.04 9.61
N VAL A 184 14.10 9.43 9.47
CA VAL A 184 13.53 9.81 8.17
C VAL A 184 14.20 11.06 7.61
N TYR A 185 14.43 12.07 8.46
CA TYR A 185 15.15 13.28 8.07
C TYR A 185 16.56 12.95 7.55
N TRP A 186 17.35 12.23 8.33
CA TRP A 186 18.70 11.80 7.96
C TRP A 186 18.73 10.98 6.67
N LEU A 187 17.78 10.05 6.50
CA LEU A 187 17.64 9.28 5.27
C LEU A 187 17.46 10.21 4.06
N GLU A 188 16.69 11.28 4.20
CA GLU A 188 16.41 12.19 3.11
C GLU A 188 17.55 13.16 2.79
N THR A 189 18.17 13.74 3.81
CA THR A 189 19.12 14.85 3.67
C THR A 189 20.58 14.41 3.64
N GLU A 190 20.94 13.37 4.38
CA GLU A 190 22.35 13.05 4.70
C GLU A 190 22.80 11.66 4.24
N SER A 191 21.86 10.74 3.95
CA SER A 191 22.23 9.36 3.64
C SER A 191 22.93 9.20 2.29
N ASN A 192 24.25 9.00 2.34
CA ASN A 192 25.08 8.79 1.15
C ASN A 192 25.20 7.31 0.76
N LEU A 193 25.06 6.39 1.72
CA LEU A 193 25.26 4.94 1.53
C LEU A 193 23.96 4.16 1.28
N ILE A 194 22.81 4.72 1.65
CA ILE A 194 21.50 4.10 1.45
C ILE A 194 20.83 4.82 0.29
N GLN A 195 20.76 4.16 -0.86
CA GLN A 195 20.24 4.77 -2.09
C GLN A 195 19.24 3.86 -2.80
N GLY A 196 18.52 4.47 -3.74
CA GLY A 196 17.64 3.74 -4.65
C GLY A 196 16.57 2.94 -3.89
N PRO A 197 16.28 1.69 -4.30
CA PRO A 197 15.19 0.91 -3.71
C PRO A 197 15.31 0.66 -2.21
N LYS A 198 16.53 0.62 -1.66
CA LYS A 198 16.75 0.44 -0.22
C LYS A 198 16.31 1.66 0.57
N LYS A 199 16.64 2.87 0.08
CA LYS A 199 16.20 4.13 0.69
C LYS A 199 14.68 4.25 0.65
N ASP A 200 14.07 4.04 -0.52
CA ASP A 200 12.61 4.09 -0.68
C ASP A 200 11.88 3.15 0.29
N LEU A 201 12.40 1.92 0.47
CA LEU A 201 11.82 0.93 1.38
C LEU A 201 11.96 1.36 2.84
N ALA A 202 13.15 1.83 3.25
CA ALA A 202 13.40 2.28 4.61
C ALA A 202 12.51 3.47 4.98
N LEU A 203 12.39 4.46 4.08
CA LEU A 203 11.50 5.61 4.26
C LEU A 203 10.04 5.17 4.39
N ARG A 204 9.58 4.28 3.50
CA ARG A 204 8.21 3.76 3.57
C ARG A 204 7.94 3.05 4.88
N GLN A 205 8.87 2.22 5.36
CA GLN A 205 8.73 1.52 6.64
C GLN A 205 8.66 2.48 7.82
N ALA A 206 9.55 3.48 7.87
CA ALA A 206 9.58 4.48 8.92
C ALA A 206 8.30 5.35 8.93
N LEU A 207 7.88 5.88 7.77
CA LEU A 207 6.63 6.62 7.64
C LEU A 207 5.41 5.77 8.02
N SER A 208 5.40 4.48 7.66
CA SER A 208 4.31 3.59 8.07
C SER A 208 4.24 3.46 9.59
N ILE A 209 5.39 3.32 10.25
CA ILE A 209 5.46 3.24 11.71
C ILE A 209 4.96 4.55 12.34
N LEU A 210 5.40 5.71 11.85
CA LEU A 210 4.95 7.02 12.33
C LEU A 210 3.43 7.18 12.18
N GLY A 211 2.89 6.87 10.99
CA GLY A 211 1.45 6.98 10.74
C GLY A 211 0.62 6.06 11.64
N ILE A 212 1.07 4.83 11.88
CA ILE A 212 0.40 3.92 12.82
C ILE A 212 0.51 4.43 14.26
N ALA A 213 1.69 4.87 14.68
CA ALA A 213 1.91 5.39 16.03
C ALA A 213 1.06 6.65 16.31
N SER A 214 0.81 7.49 15.31
CA SER A 214 -0.10 8.64 15.42
C SER A 214 -1.52 8.19 15.82
N VAL A 215 -2.06 7.15 15.17
CA VAL A 215 -3.42 6.64 15.43
C VAL A 215 -3.53 5.93 16.79
N THR A 216 -2.48 5.22 17.19
CA THR A 216 -2.46 4.36 18.38
C THR A 216 -1.80 5.01 19.60
N LYS A 217 -1.54 6.32 19.57
CA LYS A 217 -0.95 7.09 20.67
C LYS A 217 0.45 6.61 21.08
N GLY A 218 1.33 6.43 20.09
CA GLY A 218 2.75 6.13 20.27
C GLY A 218 3.11 4.64 20.20
N TYR A 219 2.20 3.77 19.75
CA TYR A 219 2.44 2.33 19.68
C TYR A 219 2.41 1.80 18.25
N TYR A 220 3.17 0.75 17.97
CA TYR A 220 3.06 0.03 16.71
C TYR A 220 2.58 -1.39 16.98
N LEU A 221 1.63 -1.85 16.16
CA LEU A 221 1.02 -3.17 16.28
C LEU A 221 1.82 -4.19 15.50
N GLN A 222 2.61 -5.00 16.19
CA GLN A 222 3.36 -6.07 15.54
C GLN A 222 2.50 -7.33 15.44
N ARG A 223 2.19 -7.74 14.21
CA ARG A 223 1.42 -8.96 13.94
C ARG A 223 2.25 -10.19 14.24
N LYS A 224 1.78 -11.02 15.17
CA LYS A 224 2.42 -12.27 15.59
C LYS A 224 2.31 -13.32 14.48
N LYS A 225 3.43 -13.97 14.21
CA LYS A 225 3.56 -15.14 13.35
C LYS A 225 4.16 -16.29 14.16
N PRO A 226 3.34 -17.08 14.87
CA PRO A 226 3.83 -18.17 15.70
C PRO A 226 4.48 -19.25 14.82
N SER A 227 5.65 -19.70 15.25
CA SER A 227 6.35 -20.82 14.62
C SER A 227 5.90 -22.15 15.21
N PRO A 228 5.84 -23.23 14.40
CA PRO A 228 5.67 -24.59 14.92
C PRO A 228 6.71 -24.99 15.97
N PHE A 229 7.87 -24.31 15.99
CA PHE A 229 8.96 -24.53 16.94
C PHE A 229 8.86 -23.66 18.21
N GLY A 230 7.73 -23.03 18.48
CA GLY A 230 7.46 -22.27 19.71
C GLY A 230 8.05 -20.85 19.76
N ARG A 231 8.79 -20.40 18.74
CA ARG A 231 9.26 -19.02 18.62
C ARG A 231 8.18 -18.12 18.00
N THR A 232 8.02 -16.91 18.51
CA THR A 232 7.17 -15.88 17.90
C THR A 232 8.00 -15.03 16.97
N TYR A 233 7.66 -15.04 15.68
CA TYR A 233 8.16 -14.07 14.71
C TYR A 233 7.11 -12.98 14.48
N TYR A 234 7.49 -11.92 13.80
CA TYR A 234 6.58 -10.86 13.40
C TYR A 234 6.46 -10.80 11.88
N GLU A 235 5.25 -10.54 11.40
CA GLU A 235 4.98 -10.38 9.97
C GLU A 235 5.15 -8.92 9.52
N GLY A 236 5.74 -8.73 8.35
CA GLY A 236 5.82 -7.41 7.71
C GLY A 236 6.86 -6.49 8.33
N THR A 237 6.49 -5.21 8.51
CA THR A 237 7.38 -4.18 9.06
C THR A 237 7.42 -4.32 10.58
N SER A 238 8.63 -4.47 11.14
CA SER A 238 8.87 -4.44 12.58
C SER A 238 9.49 -3.11 12.99
N VAL A 239 9.13 -2.62 14.17
CA VAL A 239 9.77 -1.43 14.79
C VAL A 239 11.28 -1.66 14.97
N GLN A 240 11.72 -2.91 15.09
CA GLN A 240 13.14 -3.26 15.20
C GLN A 240 13.89 -3.16 13.86
N ASN A 241 13.18 -3.15 12.73
CA ASN A 241 13.81 -3.07 11.41
C ASN A 241 14.20 -1.64 11.03
N VAL A 242 13.66 -0.63 11.73
CA VAL A 242 14.03 0.77 11.54
C VAL A 242 15.18 1.08 12.48
N ASN A 243 16.25 1.65 11.94
CA ASN A 243 17.37 2.06 12.77
C ASN A 243 16.91 3.20 13.69
N LYS A 244 17.12 3.01 14.99
CA LYS A 244 16.76 3.98 16.03
C LYS A 244 17.99 4.66 16.62
N GLU A 245 19.17 4.20 16.25
CA GLU A 245 20.44 4.80 16.63
C GLU A 245 20.88 5.69 15.46
N LEU A 246 20.80 7.00 15.69
CA LEU A 246 21.57 8.02 14.98
C LEU A 246 22.65 8.54 15.93
#